data_AF-A0AAV8E2N3-F1
#
_entry.id   AF-A0AAV8E2N3-F1
#
_cell.length_a   1.000
_cell.length_b   1.000
_cell.length_c   1.000
_cell.angle_alpha   90.00
_cell.angle_beta   90.00
_cell.angle_gamma   90.00
#
_symmetry.space_group_name_H-M   'P 1'
#
loop_
_entity.id
_entity.type
_entity.pdbx_description
1 polymer ?
#
loop_
_entity_poly.entity_id
_entity_poly.type
_entity_poly.pdbx_seq_one_letter_code
_entity_poly.pdbx_strand_id
1 'polypeptide(L)'
;MFKRQKGKIKSLCPAFLRKSNSLPLEKEGKPHSIHRLLLLLILAFYSAASVFRLANSPIIRRSDSDSEIKTHFSNIALHAKREKPTRASLPCSALINGETDETNSGDGVLCCDRSHYRTDLCYMRGDIRTEPASNPANIFLYGAQQEAVTEKIKPYTRKFEEGIMNSIEEVTINPNILLANQTASDMCDVVHDVPAIVFSTGGYTGNLYHEFSDGLIPLYITSKRFEKEVVFVVLEYHRWWGVKYQGILEQMTNYPVVDFREDRRVHCFKEMIVGMKIHGELIIDPQLMPGAKLT
;
A
#
# COMPACT_ATOMS: atom_id res chain seq x y z
N MET A 1 15.27 -12.72 41.07
CA MET A 1 14.71 -12.45 42.42
C MET A 1 14.59 -10.93 42.60
N PHE A 2 13.47 -10.34 42.18
CA PHE A 2 13.20 -8.90 42.34
C PHE A 2 11.88 -8.74 43.11
N LYS A 3 11.96 -8.08 44.27
CA LYS A 3 10.87 -7.89 45.23
C LYS A 3 9.88 -6.82 44.74
N ARG A 4 8.61 -7.21 44.60
CA ARG A 4 7.44 -6.34 44.46
C ARG A 4 7.25 -5.49 45.71
N GLN A 5 7.24 -4.16 45.57
CA GLN A 5 6.66 -3.24 46.57
C GLN A 5 5.23 -2.91 46.15
N LYS A 6 4.25 -3.35 46.95
CA LYS A 6 2.82 -3.00 46.80
C LYS A 6 2.55 -1.73 47.62
N GLY A 7 2.38 -0.60 46.93
CA GLY A 7 1.83 0.63 47.53
C GLY A 7 0.30 0.60 47.51
N LYS A 8 -0.33 0.65 48.69
CA LYS A 8 -1.77 0.88 48.87
C LYS A 8 -2.08 2.35 48.63
N ILE A 9 -2.83 2.69 47.58
CA ILE A 9 -3.43 4.01 47.42
C ILE A 9 -4.87 3.93 47.93
N LYS A 10 -5.14 4.71 48.98
CA LYS A 10 -6.47 4.81 49.60
C LYS A 10 -7.36 5.73 48.76
N SER A 11 -8.55 5.21 48.45
CA SER A 11 -9.70 5.94 47.93
C SER A 11 -10.10 7.09 48.87
N LEU A 12 -10.29 8.28 48.29
CA LEU A 12 -11.03 9.39 48.90
C LEU A 12 -11.96 9.99 47.85
N CYS A 13 -13.21 9.52 47.84
CA CYS A 13 -14.35 10.26 47.30
C CYS A 13 -14.87 11.21 48.38
N PRO A 14 -15.03 12.52 48.09
CA PRO A 14 -15.97 13.35 48.83
C PRO A 14 -17.33 13.33 48.11
N ALA A 15 -18.34 12.84 48.80
CA ALA A 15 -19.73 13.01 48.43
C ALA A 15 -20.10 14.51 48.54
N PHE A 16 -20.58 15.11 47.45
CA PHE A 16 -21.21 16.43 47.47
C PHE A 16 -22.65 16.30 46.96
N LEU A 17 -23.57 16.18 47.92
CA LEU A 17 -25.00 16.39 47.73
C LEU A 17 -25.28 17.89 47.64
N ARG A 18 -25.79 18.38 46.50
CA ARG A 18 -26.54 19.64 46.48
C ARG A 18 -27.55 19.72 45.33
N LYS A 19 -28.80 19.46 45.71
CA LYS A 19 -30.02 20.22 45.43
C LYS A 19 -30.37 20.48 43.96
N SER A 20 -31.33 19.70 43.48
CA SER A 20 -32.19 19.98 42.33
C SER A 20 -33.01 21.25 42.56
N ASN A 21 -32.86 22.25 41.69
CA ASN A 21 -33.84 23.32 41.50
C ASN A 21 -34.23 23.30 40.02
N SER A 22 -35.46 22.84 39.75
CA SER A 22 -36.15 22.97 38.46
C SER A 22 -36.65 24.40 38.29
N LEU A 23 -36.26 25.06 37.20
CA LEU A 23 -36.87 26.29 36.68
C LEU A 23 -37.60 25.99 35.36
N PRO A 24 -38.63 26.77 35.00
CA PRO A 24 -39.70 26.32 34.10
C PRO A 24 -39.32 26.41 32.61
N LEU A 25 -39.93 25.52 31.83
CA LEU A 25 -39.97 25.52 30.38
C LEU A 25 -40.66 26.78 29.83
N GLU A 26 -39.87 27.69 29.27
CA GLU A 26 -40.35 28.73 28.37
C GLU A 26 -40.27 28.19 26.92
N LYS A 27 -41.43 28.01 26.29
CA LYS A 27 -41.54 27.62 24.87
C LYS A 27 -41.29 28.84 24.00
N GLU A 28 -40.05 29.05 23.60
CA GLU A 28 -39.75 29.89 22.43
C GLU A 28 -39.78 29.05 21.14
N GLY A 29 -40.76 29.31 20.28
CA GLY A 29 -40.82 28.79 18.92
C GLY A 29 -39.72 29.39 18.06
N LYS A 30 -38.61 28.66 17.90
CA LYS A 30 -37.45 29.09 17.10
C LYS A 30 -37.64 28.83 15.59
N PRO A 31 -37.37 29.81 14.70
CA PRO A 31 -37.44 29.66 13.24
C PRO A 31 -36.26 28.86 12.63
N HIS A 32 -35.42 28.24 13.45
CA HIS A 32 -34.23 27.50 12.99
C HIS A 32 -34.52 26.15 12.31
N SER A 33 -35.71 25.59 12.49
CA SER A 33 -36.10 24.30 11.87
C SER A 33 -36.32 24.44 10.36
N ILE A 34 -36.94 25.55 9.94
CA ILE A 34 -37.29 25.79 8.53
C ILE A 34 -36.03 26.02 7.70
N HIS A 35 -35.06 26.77 8.22
CA HIS A 35 -33.80 27.01 7.51
C HIS A 35 -32.98 25.73 7.33
N ARG A 36 -32.94 24.84 8.33
CA ARG A 36 -32.27 23.54 8.20
C ARG A 36 -32.96 22.65 7.18
N LEU A 37 -34.30 22.62 7.18
CA LEU A 37 -35.06 21.84 6.20
C LEU A 37 -34.85 22.40 4.78
N LEU A 38 -34.81 23.72 4.62
CA LEU A 38 -34.54 24.37 3.34
C LEU A 38 -33.14 24.04 2.81
N LEU A 39 -32.11 24.05 3.67
CA LEU A 39 -30.75 23.66 3.29
C LEU A 39 -30.66 22.20 2.85
N LEU A 40 -31.34 21.29 3.55
CA LEU A 40 -31.38 19.87 3.19
C LEU A 40 -32.11 19.65 1.86
N LEU A 41 -33.20 20.37 1.60
CA LEU A 41 -33.91 20.33 0.32
C LEU A 41 -33.03 20.85 -0.83
N ILE A 42 -32.30 21.95 -0.62
CA ILE A 42 -31.39 22.49 -1.64
C ILE A 42 -30.29 21.47 -1.98
N LEU A 43 -29.70 20.82 -0.98
CA LEU A 43 -28.68 19.77 -1.19
C LEU A 43 -29.25 18.53 -1.91
N ALA A 44 -30.48 18.13 -1.59
CA ALA A 44 -31.17 17.03 -2.28
C ALA A 44 -31.48 17.38 -3.74
N PHE A 45 -31.90 18.60 -4.03
CA PHE A 45 -32.11 19.07 -5.41
C PHE A 45 -30.79 19.14 -6.21
N TYR A 46 -29.71 19.60 -5.58
CA TYR A 46 -28.41 19.71 -6.24
C TYR A 46 -27.83 18.33 -6.61
N SER A 47 -27.96 17.35 -5.71
CA SER A 47 -27.54 15.97 -5.97
C SER A 47 -28.40 15.30 -7.04
N ALA A 48 -29.72 15.46 -7.00
CA ALA A 48 -30.60 14.92 -8.03
C ALA A 48 -30.33 15.53 -9.43
N ALA A 49 -30.10 16.85 -9.50
CA ALA A 49 -29.77 17.53 -10.75
C ALA A 49 -28.40 17.11 -11.31
N SER A 50 -27.41 16.86 -10.44
CA SER A 50 -26.10 16.33 -10.84
C SER A 50 -26.22 14.94 -11.47
N VAL A 51 -26.96 14.03 -10.85
CA VAL A 51 -27.21 12.68 -11.37
C VAL A 51 -27.95 12.73 -12.72
N PHE A 52 -28.95 13.60 -12.85
CA PHE A 52 -29.69 13.77 -14.10
C PHE A 52 -28.82 14.36 -15.22
N ARG A 53 -27.88 15.26 -14.91
CA ARG A 53 -26.91 15.77 -15.88
C ARG A 53 -25.89 14.71 -16.31
N LEU A 54 -25.46 13.84 -15.40
CA LEU A 54 -24.60 12.70 -15.72
C LEU A 54 -25.33 11.68 -16.62
N ALA A 55 -26.59 11.37 -16.32
CA ALA A 55 -27.40 10.44 -17.11
C ALA A 55 -27.73 10.94 -18.52
N ASN A 56 -27.86 12.26 -18.71
CA ASN A 56 -28.15 12.89 -20.01
C ASN A 56 -26.91 13.45 -20.72
N SER A 57 -25.70 13.20 -20.20
CA SER A 57 -24.46 13.59 -20.88
C SER A 57 -24.23 12.72 -22.11
N PRO A 58 -23.80 13.29 -23.25
CA PRO A 58 -23.70 12.58 -24.54
C PRO A 58 -22.60 11.49 -24.58
N ILE A 59 -21.88 11.29 -23.48
CA ILE A 59 -20.81 10.28 -23.33
C ILE A 59 -21.39 8.86 -23.17
N ILE A 60 -22.61 8.70 -22.63
CA ILE A 60 -23.19 7.36 -22.35
C ILE A 60 -24.03 6.82 -23.53
N ARG A 61 -24.26 7.60 -24.60
CA ARG A 61 -25.11 7.18 -25.73
C ARG A 61 -24.39 6.56 -26.93
N ARG A 62 -23.11 6.19 -26.82
CA ARG A 62 -22.36 5.64 -27.96
C ARG A 62 -21.62 4.35 -27.59
N SER A 63 -22.37 3.26 -27.55
CA SER A 63 -21.84 1.90 -27.68
C SER A 63 -22.98 1.01 -28.15
N ASP A 64 -23.41 1.20 -29.41
CA ASP A 64 -24.02 0.10 -30.16
C ASP A 64 -23.76 0.34 -31.64
N SER A 65 -22.68 -0.27 -32.14
CA SER A 65 -22.43 -0.47 -33.57
C SER A 65 -21.30 -1.48 -33.73
N ASP A 66 -21.71 -2.75 -33.88
CA ASP A 66 -20.89 -3.84 -34.39
C ASP A 66 -20.18 -3.44 -35.68
N SER A 67 -18.88 -3.76 -35.78
CA SER A 67 -18.23 -3.94 -37.06
C SER A 67 -17.18 -5.05 -36.96
N GLU A 68 -17.47 -6.15 -37.64
CA GLU A 68 -16.54 -7.22 -37.98
C GLU A 68 -15.33 -6.65 -38.72
N ILE A 69 -14.12 -6.89 -38.21
CA ILE A 69 -12.87 -6.69 -38.95
C ILE A 69 -12.30 -8.07 -39.28
N LYS A 70 -12.48 -8.51 -40.52
CA LYS A 70 -11.72 -9.60 -41.13
C LYS A 70 -10.32 -9.10 -41.47
N THR A 71 -9.29 -9.64 -40.81
CA THR A 71 -7.90 -9.45 -41.24
C THR A 71 -7.39 -10.70 -41.95
N HIS A 72 -7.11 -10.55 -43.25
CA HIS A 72 -6.27 -11.45 -44.02
C HIS A 72 -4.83 -11.38 -43.48
N PHE A 73 -4.34 -12.47 -42.90
CA PHE A 73 -2.91 -12.62 -42.59
C PHE A 73 -2.20 -13.33 -43.76
N SER A 74 -1.32 -12.59 -44.43
CA SER A 74 -0.36 -13.12 -45.38
C SER A 74 0.85 -13.68 -44.64
N ASN A 75 1.23 -14.91 -44.99
CA ASN A 75 2.41 -15.60 -44.46
C ASN A 75 3.70 -14.87 -44.83
N ILE A 76 4.44 -14.37 -43.85
CA ILE A 76 5.86 -14.02 -43.99
C ILE A 76 6.64 -14.95 -43.07
N ALA A 77 7.29 -15.94 -43.67
CA ALA A 77 8.26 -16.78 -42.99
C ALA A 77 9.51 -15.93 -42.70
N LEU A 78 9.72 -15.59 -41.43
CA LEU A 78 10.99 -15.01 -40.97
C LEU A 78 11.81 -16.10 -40.29
N HIS A 79 13.02 -16.30 -40.80
CA HIS A 79 14.01 -17.23 -40.27
C HIS A 79 14.36 -16.89 -38.81
N ALA A 80 13.83 -17.67 -37.87
CA ALA A 80 14.25 -17.63 -36.47
C ALA A 80 15.64 -18.27 -36.32
N LYS A 81 16.65 -17.43 -36.07
CA LYS A 81 17.97 -17.87 -35.64
C LYS A 81 17.83 -18.43 -34.22
N ARG A 82 18.11 -19.72 -34.05
CA ARG A 82 18.02 -20.44 -32.78
C ARG A 82 19.12 -19.95 -31.84
N GLU A 83 18.79 -19.00 -30.97
CA GLU A 83 19.58 -18.75 -29.76
C GLU A 83 19.40 -19.93 -28.78
N LYS A 84 20.49 -20.33 -28.14
CA LYS A 84 20.49 -21.37 -27.12
C LYS A 84 19.58 -20.92 -25.96
N PRO A 85 18.80 -21.81 -25.33
CA PRO A 85 17.88 -21.42 -24.28
C PRO A 85 18.66 -21.03 -23.02
N THR A 86 18.83 -19.73 -22.81
CA THR A 86 19.01 -19.17 -21.47
C THR A 86 17.77 -19.59 -20.67
N ARG A 87 17.97 -20.20 -19.50
CA ARG A 87 16.89 -20.61 -18.59
C ARG A 87 15.90 -19.44 -18.48
N ALA A 88 14.67 -19.62 -18.98
CA ALA A 88 13.70 -18.52 -19.01
C ALA A 88 13.51 -18.01 -17.57
N SER A 89 13.85 -16.75 -17.33
CA SER A 89 13.61 -16.11 -16.05
C SER A 89 12.11 -16.12 -15.78
N LEU A 90 11.73 -16.38 -14.52
CA LEU A 90 10.34 -16.34 -14.12
C LEU A 90 9.79 -14.91 -14.31
N PRO A 91 8.50 -14.75 -14.68
CA PRO A 91 7.91 -13.42 -14.77
C PRO A 91 7.91 -12.74 -13.40
N CYS A 92 8.01 -11.40 -13.38
CA CYS A 92 8.08 -10.65 -12.13
C CYS A 92 6.87 -10.91 -11.20
N SER A 93 5.69 -11.11 -11.79
CA SER A 93 4.48 -11.47 -11.06
C SER A 93 4.62 -12.78 -10.27
N ALA A 94 5.32 -13.79 -10.81
CA ALA A 94 5.58 -15.05 -10.12
C ALA A 94 6.52 -14.86 -8.92
N LEU A 95 7.53 -13.99 -9.04
CA LEU A 95 8.42 -13.62 -7.93
C LEU A 95 7.65 -12.90 -6.81
N ILE A 96 6.80 -11.94 -7.17
CA ILE A 96 5.92 -11.21 -6.25
C ILE A 96 4.92 -12.16 -5.55
N ASN A 97 4.41 -13.17 -6.24
CA ASN A 97 3.49 -14.16 -5.67
C ASN A 97 4.19 -15.25 -4.84
N GLY A 98 5.51 -15.40 -4.96
CA GLY A 98 6.27 -16.41 -4.22
C GLY A 98 6.22 -17.79 -4.84
N GLU A 99 5.98 -17.87 -6.15
CA GLU A 99 5.88 -19.11 -6.91
C GLU A 99 7.27 -19.69 -7.26
N THR A 100 8.31 -19.32 -6.50
CA THR A 100 9.69 -19.71 -6.76
C THR A 100 10.21 -20.62 -5.66
N ASP A 101 10.84 -21.74 -6.03
CA ASP A 101 11.70 -22.47 -5.10
C ASP A 101 12.80 -21.52 -4.61
N GLU A 102 12.94 -21.38 -3.29
CA GLU A 102 13.95 -20.55 -2.61
C GLU A 102 15.38 -20.84 -3.10
N THR A 103 15.62 -22.02 -3.66
CA THR A 103 16.91 -22.46 -4.19
C THR A 103 17.21 -22.01 -5.63
N ASN A 104 16.24 -21.44 -6.36
CA ASN A 104 16.35 -21.16 -7.80
C ASN A 104 16.25 -19.68 -8.19
N SER A 105 15.95 -18.80 -7.25
CA SER A 105 15.98 -17.36 -7.51
C SER A 105 17.32 -16.81 -7.04
N GLY A 106 18.21 -16.50 -7.98
CA GLY A 106 19.50 -15.89 -7.64
C GLY A 106 19.35 -14.57 -6.87
N ASP A 107 20.39 -14.17 -6.16
CA ASP A 107 20.51 -12.84 -5.56
C ASP A 107 20.72 -11.76 -6.65
N GLY A 108 20.51 -10.50 -6.27
CA GLY A 108 20.68 -9.34 -7.15
C GLY A 108 19.52 -9.12 -8.12
N VAL A 109 18.35 -9.70 -7.84
CA VAL A 109 17.16 -9.56 -8.68
C VAL A 109 16.47 -8.25 -8.36
N LEU A 110 16.20 -7.46 -9.40
CA LEU A 110 15.28 -6.33 -9.40
C LEU A 110 14.35 -6.49 -10.60
N CYS A 111 13.04 -6.49 -10.36
CA CYS A 111 12.05 -6.43 -11.43
C CYS A 111 10.83 -5.63 -10.98
N CYS A 112 10.11 -5.04 -11.93
CA CYS A 112 8.86 -4.36 -11.64
C CYS A 112 7.72 -4.86 -12.52
N ASP A 113 6.57 -5.11 -11.91
CA ASP A 113 5.31 -5.38 -12.58
C ASP A 113 4.46 -4.11 -12.59
N ARG A 114 4.26 -3.58 -13.80
CA ARG A 114 3.45 -2.38 -14.07
C ARG A 114 2.17 -2.70 -14.84
N SER A 115 1.79 -3.98 -14.94
CA SER A 115 0.66 -4.45 -15.73
C SER A 115 -0.69 -4.09 -15.12
N HIS A 116 -0.75 -3.94 -13.79
CA HIS A 116 -1.99 -3.62 -13.10
C HIS A 116 -2.36 -2.13 -13.29
N TYR A 117 -3.64 -1.86 -13.55
CA TYR A 117 -4.12 -0.49 -13.83
C TYR A 117 -4.09 0.43 -12.59
N ARG A 118 -4.13 -0.16 -11.38
CA ARG A 118 -4.16 0.58 -10.10
C ARG A 118 -2.82 0.68 -9.37
N THR A 119 -1.84 -0.14 -9.69
CA THR A 119 -0.63 -0.22 -8.89
C THR A 119 0.55 -0.66 -9.74
N ASP A 120 1.71 -0.18 -9.35
CA ASP A 120 3.00 -0.73 -9.78
C ASP A 120 3.58 -1.46 -8.57
N LEU A 121 4.28 -2.56 -8.82
CA LEU A 121 5.02 -3.29 -7.79
C LEU A 121 6.44 -3.51 -8.28
N CYS A 122 7.43 -3.27 -7.42
CA CYS A 122 8.80 -3.68 -7.66
C CYS A 122 9.21 -4.74 -6.63
N TYR A 123 9.87 -5.78 -7.10
CA TYR A 123 10.37 -6.89 -6.32
C TYR A 123 11.90 -6.88 -6.32
N MET A 124 12.49 -7.07 -5.15
CA MET A 124 13.93 -7.19 -4.97
C MET A 124 14.29 -8.43 -4.16
N ARG A 125 15.39 -9.08 -4.54
CA ARG A 125 16.04 -10.14 -3.75
C ARG A 125 17.56 -9.97 -3.80
N GLY A 126 18.23 -9.98 -2.66
CA GLY A 126 19.67 -9.76 -2.52
C GLY A 126 20.01 -8.90 -1.30
N ASP A 127 21.12 -8.16 -1.34
CA ASP A 127 21.50 -7.22 -0.27
C ASP A 127 20.77 -5.87 -0.45
N ILE A 128 19.61 -5.73 0.20
CA ILE A 128 18.71 -4.58 0.06
C ILE A 128 18.82 -3.68 1.27
N ARG A 129 19.00 -2.37 1.07
CA ARG A 129 19.22 -1.41 2.15
C ARG A 129 18.40 -0.14 1.97
N THR A 130 17.73 0.30 3.03
CA THR A 130 17.01 1.59 3.04
C THR A 130 17.96 2.73 3.37
N GLU A 131 17.87 3.84 2.64
CA GLU A 131 18.58 5.06 3.00
C GLU A 131 17.90 5.73 4.20
N PRO A 132 18.64 6.04 5.28
CA PRO A 132 18.07 6.64 6.48
C PRO A 132 17.67 8.10 6.26
N ALA A 133 16.46 8.47 6.69
CA ALA A 133 15.95 9.85 6.67
C ALA A 133 16.11 10.59 5.32
N SER A 134 15.98 9.87 4.21
CA SER A 134 16.08 10.41 2.84
C SER A 134 14.77 11.02 2.36
N ASN A 135 14.85 12.12 1.59
CA ASN A 135 13.71 12.68 0.86
C ASN A 135 14.20 13.21 -0.52
N PRO A 136 13.83 12.58 -1.65
CA PRO A 136 12.92 11.42 -1.75
C PRO A 136 13.48 10.15 -1.13
N ALA A 137 12.62 9.19 -0.80
CA ALA A 137 13.00 7.89 -0.26
C ALA A 137 13.91 7.09 -1.21
N ASN A 138 15.06 6.60 -0.72
CA ASN A 138 15.98 5.79 -1.52
C ASN A 138 16.16 4.37 -0.95
N ILE A 139 16.24 3.40 -1.84
CA ILE A 139 16.54 1.99 -1.54
C ILE A 139 17.68 1.56 -2.45
N PHE A 140 18.66 0.85 -1.91
CA PHE A 140 19.80 0.31 -2.65
C PHE A 140 19.71 -1.21 -2.72
N LEU A 141 20.04 -1.78 -3.88
CA LEU A 141 20.24 -3.22 -4.06
C LEU A 141 21.68 -3.45 -4.48
N TYR A 142 22.50 -4.02 -3.61
CA TYR A 142 23.90 -4.34 -3.91
C TYR A 142 24.03 -5.72 -4.53
N GLY A 143 25.06 -5.89 -5.37
CA GLY A 143 25.25 -7.13 -6.15
C GLY A 143 24.15 -7.38 -7.18
N ALA A 144 23.54 -6.31 -7.71
CA ALA A 144 22.47 -6.40 -8.69
C ALA A 144 22.93 -7.02 -10.02
N GLN A 145 22.00 -7.66 -10.74
CA GLN A 145 22.22 -8.15 -12.10
C GLN A 145 22.64 -7.00 -13.04
N GLN A 146 23.43 -7.31 -14.08
CA GLN A 146 24.02 -6.29 -14.95
C GLN A 146 22.97 -5.47 -15.71
N GLU A 147 21.81 -6.07 -15.97
CA GLU A 147 20.69 -5.46 -16.68
C GLU A 147 19.75 -4.67 -15.76
N ALA A 148 19.97 -4.69 -14.44
CA ALA A 148 19.15 -3.96 -13.49
C ALA A 148 19.35 -2.45 -13.66
N VAL A 149 18.24 -1.73 -13.81
CA VAL A 149 18.21 -0.28 -13.97
C VAL A 149 17.54 0.39 -12.78
N THR A 150 17.87 1.66 -12.54
CA THR A 150 17.21 2.46 -11.51
C THR A 150 15.70 2.52 -11.79
N GLU A 151 14.92 2.21 -10.76
CA GLU A 151 13.47 2.20 -10.82
C GLU A 151 12.88 3.29 -9.92
N LYS A 152 11.77 3.86 -10.37
CA LYS A 152 11.02 4.90 -9.66
C LYS A 152 9.58 4.49 -9.56
N ILE A 153 9.05 4.54 -8.34
CA ILE A 153 7.73 4.01 -8.00
C ILE A 153 7.09 4.83 -6.90
N LYS A 154 5.78 5.08 -7.03
CA LYS A 154 4.95 5.67 -5.99
C LYS A 154 4.08 4.57 -5.40
N PRO A 155 4.39 4.03 -4.20
CA PRO A 155 3.82 2.78 -3.74
C PRO A 155 2.42 2.98 -3.10
N TYR A 156 1.45 3.35 -3.95
CA TYR A 156 0.05 3.61 -3.60
C TYR A 156 -0.89 3.03 -4.68
N THR A 157 -2.04 2.47 -4.30
CA THR A 157 -2.89 1.67 -5.21
C THR A 157 -3.94 2.48 -5.97
N ARG A 158 -3.57 3.70 -6.40
CA ARG A 158 -4.38 4.55 -7.29
C ARG A 158 -3.56 5.12 -8.46
N LYS A 159 -2.67 4.30 -9.03
CA LYS A 159 -1.82 4.64 -10.21
C LYS A 159 -2.56 5.39 -11.32
N PHE A 160 -3.82 5.04 -11.59
CA PHE A 160 -4.64 5.65 -12.63
C PHE A 160 -5.05 7.11 -12.36
N GLU A 161 -4.93 7.59 -11.11
CA GLU A 161 -5.42 8.89 -10.67
C GLU A 161 -4.25 9.86 -10.46
N GLU A 162 -3.82 10.51 -11.55
CA GLU A 162 -2.65 11.40 -11.56
C GLU A 162 -2.69 12.47 -10.46
N GLY A 163 -3.86 13.05 -10.20
CA GLY A 163 -4.05 14.11 -9.20
C GLY A 163 -3.59 13.70 -7.80
N ILE A 164 -4.06 12.55 -7.30
CA ILE A 164 -3.65 12.06 -5.99
C ILE A 164 -2.22 11.53 -6.03
N MET A 165 -1.83 10.85 -7.10
CA MET A 165 -0.48 10.29 -7.26
C MET A 165 0.59 11.37 -7.26
N ASN A 166 0.30 12.61 -7.66
CA ASN A 166 1.24 13.73 -7.55
C ASN A 166 1.62 14.09 -6.10
N SER A 167 0.75 13.79 -5.14
CA SER A 167 1.04 13.98 -3.71
C SER A 167 1.82 12.83 -3.07
N ILE A 168 1.81 11.64 -3.67
CA ILE A 168 2.46 10.45 -3.12
C ILE A 168 3.97 10.56 -3.30
N GLU A 169 4.69 10.30 -2.21
CA GLU A 169 6.15 10.26 -2.21
C GLU A 169 6.68 9.17 -3.15
N GLU A 170 7.68 9.52 -3.98
CA GLU A 170 8.34 8.59 -4.89
C GLU A 170 9.51 7.91 -4.17
N VAL A 171 9.58 6.59 -4.31
CA VAL A 171 10.71 5.76 -3.92
C VAL A 171 11.61 5.57 -5.14
N THR A 172 12.91 5.83 -4.97
CA THR A 172 13.93 5.50 -5.96
C THR A 172 14.68 4.24 -5.53
N ILE A 173 14.71 3.24 -6.40
CA ILE A 173 15.44 1.98 -6.21
C ILE A 173 16.69 2.03 -7.06
N ASN A 174 17.86 1.98 -6.41
CA ASN A 174 19.17 2.11 -7.02
C ASN A 174 19.90 0.75 -7.01
N PRO A 175 19.89 -0.01 -8.12
CA PRO A 175 20.71 -1.21 -8.24
C PRO A 175 22.19 -0.82 -8.38
N ASN A 176 23.05 -1.54 -7.67
CA ASN A 176 24.49 -1.45 -7.76
C ASN A 176 25.05 -2.84 -8.07
N ILE A 177 25.75 -2.96 -9.20
CA ILE A 177 26.39 -4.21 -9.63
C ILE A 177 27.52 -4.60 -8.67
N LEU A 178 28.12 -3.62 -7.99
CA LEU A 178 29.13 -3.86 -6.97
C LEU A 178 28.47 -4.32 -5.67
N LEU A 179 29.19 -5.17 -4.94
CA LEU A 179 28.84 -5.51 -3.57
C LEU A 179 28.98 -4.29 -2.67
N ALA A 180 28.22 -4.26 -1.58
CA ALA A 180 28.37 -3.21 -0.58
C ALA A 180 29.80 -3.21 -0.04
N ASN A 181 30.43 -2.03 -0.03
CA ASN A 181 31.71 -1.86 0.63
C ASN A 181 31.48 -1.74 2.14
N GLN A 182 32.49 -1.87 2.99
CA GLN A 182 32.34 -1.67 4.44
C GLN A 182 32.47 -0.17 4.81
N THR A 183 31.97 0.75 4.00
CA THR A 183 31.95 2.17 4.38
C THR A 183 30.85 2.42 5.40
N ALA A 184 30.94 3.50 6.20
CA ALA A 184 29.93 3.78 7.23
C ALA A 184 28.50 3.99 6.68
N SER A 185 28.38 4.43 5.42
CA SER A 185 27.09 4.54 4.71
C SER A 185 26.54 3.18 4.24
N ASP A 186 27.42 2.17 4.21
CA ASP A 186 27.14 0.80 3.78
C ASP A 186 27.17 -0.15 5.00
N MET A 187 26.85 0.30 6.21
CA MET A 187 26.69 -0.61 7.35
C MET A 187 25.22 -0.70 7.75
N CYS A 188 24.75 -1.92 8.02
CA CYS A 188 23.42 -2.16 8.52
C CYS A 188 23.35 -1.78 10.00
N ASP A 189 22.49 -0.83 10.36
CA ASP A 189 22.17 -0.57 11.76
C ASP A 189 21.18 -1.62 12.30
N VAL A 190 20.27 -2.08 11.43
CA VAL A 190 19.30 -3.12 11.73
C VAL A 190 19.27 -4.12 10.58
N VAL A 191 19.47 -5.40 10.89
CA VAL A 191 19.36 -6.49 9.91
C VAL A 191 18.07 -7.25 10.19
N HIS A 192 17.27 -7.45 9.15
CA HIS A 192 16.03 -8.22 9.21
C HIS A 192 16.20 -9.50 8.41
N ASP A 193 15.89 -10.64 9.03
CA ASP A 193 15.89 -11.95 8.37
C ASP A 193 14.56 -12.26 7.66
N VAL A 194 13.60 -11.35 7.74
CA VAL A 194 12.28 -11.41 7.09
C VAL A 194 12.16 -10.36 5.98
N PRO A 195 11.26 -10.56 4.99
CA PRO A 195 11.05 -9.59 3.92
C PRO A 195 10.48 -8.26 4.40
N ALA A 196 10.58 -7.24 3.55
CA ALA A 196 9.91 -5.96 3.74
C ALA A 196 8.79 -5.72 2.70
N ILE A 197 7.73 -5.04 3.11
CA ILE A 197 6.78 -4.39 2.20
C ILE A 197 6.84 -2.88 2.42
N VAL A 198 7.16 -2.15 1.35
CA VAL A 198 7.26 -0.69 1.33
C VAL A 198 6.00 -0.10 0.72
N PHE A 199 5.28 0.76 1.44
CA PHE A 199 4.06 1.40 0.96
C PHE A 199 3.84 2.79 1.55
N SER A 200 3.01 3.62 0.90
CA SER A 200 2.67 4.96 1.38
C SER A 200 1.33 4.97 2.12
N THR A 201 1.27 5.70 3.24
CA THR A 201 0.04 6.13 3.93
C THR A 201 -0.28 7.60 3.66
N GLY A 202 0.08 8.09 2.48
CA GLY A 202 -0.29 9.42 1.98
C GLY A 202 -1.68 9.44 1.33
N GLY A 203 -1.85 10.29 0.32
CA GLY A 203 -3.03 10.29 -0.54
C GLY A 203 -4.34 10.54 0.22
N TYR A 204 -5.26 9.58 0.17
CA TYR A 204 -6.57 9.67 0.83
C TYR A 204 -6.59 9.14 2.27
N THR A 205 -5.43 8.83 2.84
CA THR A 205 -5.32 8.32 4.22
C THR A 205 -6.05 9.23 5.20
N GLY A 206 -6.78 8.61 6.13
CA GLY A 206 -7.69 9.29 7.06
C GLY A 206 -9.16 9.24 6.65
N ASN A 207 -9.46 9.00 5.37
CA ASN A 207 -10.79 8.60 4.95
C ASN A 207 -10.97 7.09 5.13
N LEU A 208 -12.03 6.67 5.84
CA LEU A 208 -12.26 5.26 6.16
C LEU A 208 -12.40 4.36 4.93
N TYR A 209 -13.07 4.85 3.88
CA TYR A 209 -13.24 4.08 2.64
C TYR A 209 -11.88 3.79 1.98
N HIS A 210 -11.08 4.84 1.82
CA HIS A 210 -9.77 4.74 1.20
C HIS A 210 -8.78 3.96 2.05
N GLU A 211 -8.93 4.01 3.38
CA GLU A 211 -8.13 3.19 4.26
C GLU A 211 -8.21 1.71 3.92
N PHE A 212 -9.43 1.21 3.72
CA PHE A 212 -9.63 -0.19 3.37
C PHE A 212 -9.33 -0.44 1.89
N SER A 213 -9.86 0.40 0.99
CA SER A 213 -9.74 0.19 -0.47
C SER A 213 -8.30 0.28 -0.95
N ASP A 214 -7.54 1.27 -0.45
CA ASP A 214 -6.26 1.66 -1.03
C ASP A 214 -5.07 1.35 -0.11
N GLY A 215 -5.32 1.02 1.17
CA GLY A 215 -4.29 0.72 2.16
C GLY A 215 -4.37 -0.70 2.72
N LEU A 216 -5.27 -0.94 3.68
CA LEU A 216 -5.30 -2.13 4.52
C LEU A 216 -5.63 -3.42 3.76
N ILE A 217 -6.59 -3.42 2.82
CA ILE A 217 -6.90 -4.62 2.03
C ILE A 217 -5.73 -4.96 1.08
N PRO A 218 -5.18 -4.01 0.30
CA PRO A 218 -3.98 -4.26 -0.49
C PRO A 218 -2.79 -4.75 0.34
N LEU A 219 -2.57 -4.17 1.53
CA LEU A 219 -1.52 -4.61 2.45
C LEU A 219 -1.74 -6.05 2.92
N TYR A 220 -2.98 -6.41 3.29
CA TYR A 220 -3.33 -7.78 3.66
C TYR A 220 -3.05 -8.76 2.52
N ILE A 221 -3.50 -8.44 1.30
CA ILE A 221 -3.29 -9.27 0.11
C ILE A 221 -1.80 -9.51 -0.12
N THR A 222 -0.99 -8.44 -0.04
CA THR A 222 0.45 -8.49 -0.30
C THR A 222 1.21 -9.26 0.79
N SER A 223 0.86 -9.03 2.06
CA SER A 223 1.54 -9.62 3.21
C SER A 223 1.17 -11.07 3.49
N LYS A 224 0.02 -11.55 2.96
CA LYS A 224 -0.53 -12.85 3.35
C LYS A 224 0.42 -14.02 3.16
N ARG A 225 1.21 -14.04 2.07
CA ARG A 225 2.19 -15.11 1.79
C ARG A 225 3.30 -15.24 2.82
N PHE A 226 3.53 -14.19 3.61
CA PHE A 226 4.59 -14.17 4.61
C PHE A 226 4.11 -14.60 6.00
N GLU A 227 2.81 -14.86 6.18
CA GLU A 227 2.26 -15.36 7.46
C GLU A 227 2.68 -14.55 8.69
N LYS A 228 2.72 -13.22 8.55
CA LYS A 228 3.16 -12.22 9.55
C LYS A 228 4.68 -12.07 9.73
N GLU A 229 5.48 -12.88 9.05
CA GLU A 229 6.93 -12.77 9.00
C GLU A 229 7.36 -11.76 7.93
N VAL A 230 7.00 -10.49 8.14
CA VAL A 230 7.28 -9.39 7.20
C VAL A 230 7.33 -8.06 7.94
N VAL A 231 8.29 -7.19 7.60
CA VAL A 231 8.38 -5.83 8.14
C VAL A 231 7.64 -4.85 7.23
N PHE A 232 6.85 -3.97 7.81
CA PHE A 232 6.22 -2.87 7.09
C PHE A 232 7.10 -1.63 7.18
N VAL A 233 7.49 -1.11 6.02
CA VAL A 233 8.24 0.14 5.90
C VAL A 233 7.33 1.17 5.24
N VAL A 234 6.98 2.22 5.97
CA VAL A 234 5.85 3.09 5.61
C VAL A 234 6.35 4.49 5.29
N LEU A 235 6.04 4.96 4.08
CA LEU A 235 6.18 6.35 3.68
C LEU A 235 4.98 7.17 4.16
N GLU A 236 5.22 8.45 4.41
CA GLU A 236 4.17 9.38 4.87
C GLU A 236 3.45 8.84 6.12
N TYR A 237 4.22 8.18 7.01
CA TYR A 237 3.67 7.56 8.21
C TYR A 237 3.20 8.61 9.21
N HIS A 238 1.99 8.40 9.73
CA HIS A 238 1.45 9.21 10.81
C HIS A 238 1.23 8.37 12.06
N ARG A 239 1.75 8.81 13.21
CA ARG A 239 1.60 8.07 14.48
C ARG A 239 0.14 7.78 14.85
N TRP A 240 -0.78 8.70 14.56
CA TRP A 240 -2.21 8.48 14.83
C TRP A 240 -2.79 7.32 14.00
N TRP A 241 -2.30 7.13 12.77
CA TRP A 241 -2.70 6.05 11.88
C TRP A 241 -2.26 4.70 12.44
N GLY A 242 -0.99 4.60 12.84
CA GLY A 242 -0.44 3.39 13.46
C GLY A 242 -1.19 3.00 14.72
N VAL A 243 -1.51 3.98 15.59
CA VAL A 243 -2.33 3.72 16.80
C VAL A 243 -3.74 3.28 16.44
N LYS A 244 -4.38 3.91 15.45
CA LYS A 244 -5.75 3.60 15.05
C LYS A 244 -5.89 2.18 14.50
N TYR A 245 -4.93 1.71 13.71
CA TYR A 245 -4.99 0.40 13.05
C TYR A 245 -4.04 -0.63 13.63
N GLN A 246 -3.43 -0.38 14.79
CA GLN A 246 -2.50 -1.27 15.46
C GLN A 246 -3.00 -2.71 15.50
N GLY A 247 -4.24 -2.92 15.96
CA GLY A 247 -4.80 -4.27 16.06
C GLY A 247 -4.99 -4.98 14.71
N ILE A 248 -5.15 -4.25 13.61
CA ILE A 248 -5.21 -4.81 12.24
C ILE A 248 -3.79 -5.12 11.75
N LEU A 249 -2.85 -4.20 11.94
CA LEU A 249 -1.44 -4.39 11.58
C LEU A 249 -0.83 -5.61 12.28
N GLU A 250 -1.15 -5.81 13.55
CA GLU A 250 -0.72 -6.97 14.35
C GLU A 250 -1.27 -8.31 13.83
N GLN A 251 -2.28 -8.32 12.95
CA GLN A 251 -2.73 -9.53 12.24
C GLN A 251 -1.93 -9.82 10.97
N MET A 252 -1.15 -8.85 10.48
CA MET A 252 -0.43 -8.93 9.20
C MET A 252 1.11 -8.90 9.38
N THR A 253 1.61 -8.45 10.52
CA THR A 253 3.04 -8.48 10.87
C THR A 253 3.26 -8.78 12.36
N ASN A 254 4.35 -9.48 12.68
CA ASN A 254 4.87 -9.66 14.04
C ASN A 254 5.92 -8.60 14.43
N TYR A 255 6.25 -7.68 13.52
CA TYR A 255 7.34 -6.73 13.64
C TYR A 255 6.84 -5.29 13.83
N PRO A 256 7.64 -4.42 14.49
CA PRO A 256 7.34 -2.99 14.53
C PRO A 256 7.33 -2.40 13.11
N VAL A 257 6.40 -1.47 12.88
CA VAL A 257 6.39 -0.64 11.66
C VAL A 257 7.61 0.28 11.66
N VAL A 258 8.28 0.36 10.52
CA VAL A 258 9.38 1.28 10.26
C VAL A 258 8.82 2.51 9.56
N ASP A 259 9.01 3.69 10.17
CA ASP A 259 8.73 4.97 9.52
C ASP A 259 9.91 5.32 8.62
N PHE A 260 9.73 5.25 7.30
CA PHE A 260 10.82 5.44 6.33
C PHE A 260 11.49 6.82 6.51
N ARG A 261 10.69 7.84 6.85
CA ARG A 261 11.15 9.23 6.87
C ARG A 261 11.85 9.60 8.17
N GLU A 262 11.31 9.14 9.30
CA GLU A 262 11.80 9.54 10.62
C GLU A 262 12.83 8.56 11.20
N ASP A 263 12.87 7.30 10.72
CA ASP A 263 13.92 6.36 11.13
C ASP A 263 15.26 6.74 10.48
N ARG A 264 16.28 6.88 11.34
CA ARG A 264 17.63 7.30 10.94
C ARG A 264 18.60 6.14 10.81
N ARG A 265 18.10 4.91 10.88
CA ARG A 265 18.89 3.68 10.80
C ARG A 265 18.86 3.14 9.37
N VAL A 266 19.96 2.52 8.95
CA VAL A 266 20.00 1.69 7.75
C VAL A 266 19.36 0.34 8.07
N HIS A 267 18.24 0.02 7.41
CA HIS A 267 17.60 -1.28 7.53
C HIS A 267 17.99 -2.16 6.35
N CYS A 268 18.46 -3.37 6.65
CA CYS A 268 18.91 -4.34 5.65
C CYS A 268 17.96 -5.54 5.58
N PHE A 269 17.66 -5.97 4.35
CA PHE A 269 16.71 -7.04 4.04
C PHE A 269 17.29 -7.95 2.95
N LYS A 270 16.77 -9.18 2.87
CA LYS A 270 17.07 -10.13 1.78
C LYS A 270 16.03 -10.15 0.66
N GLU A 271 14.80 -9.76 0.98
CA GLU A 271 13.67 -9.71 0.06
C GLU A 271 12.83 -8.47 0.37
N MET A 272 12.35 -7.78 -0.66
CA MET A 272 11.52 -6.59 -0.50
C MET A 272 10.53 -6.44 -1.65
N ILE A 273 9.31 -6.04 -1.31
CA ILE A 273 8.29 -5.59 -2.25
C ILE A 273 8.06 -4.10 -2.03
N VAL A 274 8.12 -3.30 -3.09
CA VAL A 274 7.77 -1.88 -3.08
C VAL A 274 6.46 -1.69 -3.84
N GLY A 275 5.41 -1.23 -3.15
CA GLY A 275 4.03 -1.23 -3.64
C GLY A 275 3.17 -2.30 -2.97
N MET A 276 1.87 -2.31 -3.31
CA MET A 276 0.89 -3.25 -2.75
C MET A 276 0.02 -3.84 -3.84
N LYS A 277 -0.20 -5.16 -3.78
CA LYS A 277 -1.09 -5.90 -4.67
C LYS A 277 -2.54 -5.58 -4.32
N ILE A 278 -3.38 -5.44 -5.34
CA ILE A 278 -4.81 -5.18 -5.20
C ILE A 278 -5.59 -6.07 -6.17
N HIS A 279 -6.65 -6.73 -5.70
CA HIS A 279 -7.51 -7.59 -6.55
C HIS A 279 -8.68 -6.80 -7.16
N GLY A 280 -9.02 -5.66 -6.56
CA GLY A 280 -10.12 -4.81 -6.94
C GLY A 280 -10.45 -3.83 -5.81
N GLU A 281 -11.46 -3.01 -6.02
CA GLU A 281 -11.93 -2.06 -5.01
C GLU A 281 -12.67 -2.79 -3.90
N LEU A 282 -12.11 -2.77 -2.68
CA LEU A 282 -12.64 -3.48 -1.51
C LEU A 282 -12.86 -5.00 -1.70
N ILE A 283 -12.06 -5.62 -2.58
CA ILE A 283 -12.20 -7.05 -2.94
C ILE A 283 -10.94 -7.82 -2.52
N ILE A 284 -11.16 -8.97 -1.89
CA ILE A 284 -10.17 -10.03 -1.74
C ILE A 284 -10.67 -11.22 -2.54
N ASP A 285 -10.17 -11.37 -3.76
CA ASP A 285 -10.44 -12.57 -4.57
C ASP A 285 -9.67 -13.78 -4.03
N PRO A 286 -10.34 -14.83 -3.52
CA PRO A 286 -9.67 -16.02 -3.00
C PRO A 286 -8.86 -16.78 -4.06
N GLN A 287 -9.22 -16.69 -5.35
CA GLN A 287 -8.53 -17.39 -6.43
C GLN A 287 -7.17 -16.77 -6.75
N LEU A 288 -6.99 -15.49 -6.40
CA LEU A 288 -5.73 -14.74 -6.60
C LEU A 288 -4.84 -14.74 -5.35
N MET A 289 -5.29 -15.35 -4.25
CA MET A 289 -4.53 -15.44 -3.00
C MET A 289 -3.45 -16.53 -3.07
N PRO A 290 -2.31 -16.34 -2.37
CA PRO A 290 -1.30 -17.39 -2.23
C PRO A 290 -1.90 -18.69 -1.66
N GLY A 291 -1.55 -19.83 -2.27
CA GLY A 291 -2.03 -21.15 -1.84
C GLY A 291 -3.47 -21.50 -2.24
N ALA A 292 -4.13 -20.69 -3.07
CA ALA A 292 -5.42 -21.03 -3.65
C ALA A 292 -5.32 -22.33 -4.47
N LYS A 293 -5.92 -23.41 -3.98
CA LYS A 293 -6.15 -24.60 -4.79
C LYS A 293 -7.38 -24.34 -5.66
N LEU A 294 -7.22 -24.43 -6.99
CA LEU A 294 -8.35 -24.55 -7.90
C LEU A 294 -9.03 -25.89 -7.60
N THR A 295 -10.11 -25.85 -6.80
CA THR A 295 -11.00 -27.00 -6.60
C THR A 295 -11.99 -27.12 -7.74
#